data_AF-A0A6A5WGP5-F1
#
_entry.id   AF-A0A6A5WGP5-F1
#
_cell.length_a   1.000
_cell.length_b   1.000
_cell.length_c   1.000
_cell.angle_alpha   90.00
_cell.angle_beta   90.00
_cell.angle_gamma   90.00
#
_symmetry.space_group_name_H-M   'P 1'
#
loop_
_entity.id
_entity.type
_entity.pdbx_description
1 polymer ?
#
loop_
_entity_poly.entity_id
_entity_poly.type
_entity_poly.pdbx_seq_one_letter_code
_entity_poly.pdbx_strand_id
1 'polypeptide(L)'
;MWLLKFLVSVLLTTLAACTPVQSSSGGGRTRPFWKASKTLITGVEMVDRNSRHPWRPGHVHVRREVRDLKNNFPDMWNLYILGLRSLMVAEQAIPTSYYEIAAIHGRPFKAWEGAEQNGGNGFGYCPHNNAMFVAWHRPYLALFEELFKHVSHAAESFRTVELIKRFAVPADQFRLPYWDWAMQENNPVPDFFVSPTIEVIGFSGQPEIIPNPLYSYEFHPLVPGDLDGNFASWNHTVRWPISKEPNAVNQDNKIFKTWDQSIQSTRDNVGKGFVEEKDFNTFSKVNIEGPHGNIHYFVGGSEDTVAGHMWPVEISAFDPIFMLHHCNVDRLVALFQAVKPDIWITPEILGRGTYSIPDNSVFDADSPLPPFWRTESRFWTANDCRDTTTLGYAYPETTSWNFASPDLYKASVNASISKMYSMRSRKMLTGRKGTASGGALNHLMVNNRYEDWTINTRASPMTMPSTFMVRFYLIGDFSSDPVIDVGVWSVLMPANHDMPAPQLKSKRASTLEQTLKGSVSLTASLLDQITAGKLDSLDEREIVPYLTQKLTWKVFTRDGKLVPHDQLRGLVVEVVSASAYIPEDEDLLMEVSRDVKMHPEVTAGKGAGALA
;
A
#
# COMPACT_ATOMS: atom_id res chain seq x y z
N MET A 1 -51.50 64.18 8.92
CA MET A 1 -50.99 62.88 8.43
C MET A 1 -49.81 63.15 7.52
N TRP A 2 -48.69 63.55 8.13
CA TRP A 2 -47.48 64.05 7.46
C TRP A 2 -46.28 63.73 8.37
N LEU A 3 -45.13 63.55 7.72
CA LEU A 3 -43.80 63.21 8.21
C LEU A 3 -43.38 63.68 9.61
N LEU A 4 -42.34 63.01 10.11
CA LEU A 4 -41.44 63.29 11.25
C LEU A 4 -41.75 62.60 12.60
N LYS A 5 -40.66 62.12 13.24
CA LYS A 5 -40.50 61.49 14.58
C LYS A 5 -40.66 59.96 14.53
N PHE A 6 -39.63 59.14 14.68
CA PHE A 6 -38.74 59.04 15.84
C PHE A 6 -37.37 58.44 15.44
N LEU A 7 -36.31 59.21 15.64
CA LEU A 7 -34.97 58.70 15.99
C LEU A 7 -34.88 58.77 17.53
N VAL A 8 -34.24 57.78 18.16
CA VAL A 8 -33.41 57.83 19.40
C VAL A 8 -33.53 56.52 20.22
N SER A 9 -32.36 55.96 20.54
CA SER A 9 -32.04 54.93 21.57
C SER A 9 -32.37 53.47 21.21
N VAL A 10 -31.45 52.49 21.20
CA VAL A 10 -30.28 52.24 22.08
C VAL A 10 -29.20 51.43 21.31
N LEU A 11 -27.95 51.90 21.34
CA LEU A 11 -26.76 51.10 21.00
C LEU A 11 -25.61 51.58 21.91
N LEU A 12 -25.34 50.84 22.98
CA LEU A 12 -24.12 50.92 23.80
C LEU A 12 -23.31 49.65 23.49
N THR A 13 -22.24 49.77 22.70
CA THR A 13 -20.82 49.96 23.08
C THR A 13 -20.17 48.75 23.73
N THR A 14 -19.19 48.17 23.04
CA THR A 14 -17.83 47.94 23.56
C THR A 14 -16.85 47.87 22.37
N LEU A 15 -16.18 48.98 22.11
CA LEU A 15 -14.93 49.06 21.34
C LEU A 15 -13.81 49.10 22.38
N ALA A 16 -12.93 48.10 22.37
CA ALA A 16 -11.63 48.16 23.02
C ALA A 16 -10.55 48.00 21.94
N ALA A 17 -9.68 49.00 21.87
CA ALA A 17 -8.71 49.22 20.83
C ALA A 17 -7.55 48.22 20.87
N CYS A 18 -7.21 47.67 19.70
CA CYS A 18 -5.90 47.07 19.44
C CYS A 18 -4.86 48.20 19.35
N THR A 19 -3.82 48.12 20.18
CA THR A 19 -2.57 48.88 19.99
C THR A 19 -1.52 47.91 19.43
N PRO A 20 -0.84 48.25 18.32
CA PRO A 20 0.28 47.46 17.81
C PRO A 20 1.55 47.84 18.58
N VAL A 21 2.22 46.85 19.18
CA VAL A 21 3.54 47.06 19.80
C VAL A 21 4.60 47.07 18.69
N GLN A 22 5.26 48.22 18.54
CA GLN A 22 6.41 48.43 17.67
C GLN A 22 7.61 47.55 18.05
N SER A 23 8.27 47.03 17.03
CA SER A 23 9.58 46.39 17.08
C SER A 23 10.65 47.34 17.64
N SER A 24 11.35 46.92 18.70
CA SER A 24 12.66 47.49 19.03
C SER A 24 13.76 46.49 18.68
N SER A 25 14.63 46.92 17.79
CA SER A 25 15.85 46.23 17.37
C SER A 25 16.91 46.38 18.46
N GLY A 26 17.30 45.25 19.07
CA GLY A 26 18.39 45.18 20.04
C GLY A 26 19.24 43.93 19.75
N GLY A 27 20.42 44.14 19.20
CA GLY A 27 21.38 43.08 18.90
C GLY A 27 21.84 42.35 20.16
N GLY A 28 21.40 41.10 20.30
CA GLY A 28 21.96 40.14 21.24
C GLY A 28 22.04 38.80 20.53
N ARG A 29 23.25 38.23 20.44
CA ARG A 29 23.46 36.85 19.97
C ARG A 29 22.68 35.90 20.89
N THR A 30 21.46 35.56 20.52
CA THR A 30 20.73 34.45 21.11
C THR A 30 21.34 33.17 20.55
N ARG A 31 22.12 32.49 21.39
CA ARG A 31 22.41 31.07 21.18
C ARG A 31 21.05 30.36 21.18
N PRO A 32 20.75 29.45 20.24
CA PRO A 32 19.52 28.69 20.30
C PRO A 32 19.63 27.72 21.48
N PHE A 33 19.06 28.13 22.62
CA PHE A 33 18.54 27.18 23.60
C PHE A 33 17.26 26.60 22.98
N TRP A 34 17.05 25.30 23.17
CA TRP A 34 16.11 24.40 22.47
C TRP A 34 16.66 23.83 21.15
N LYS A 35 17.57 22.85 21.25
CA LYS A 35 17.45 21.71 20.33
C LYS A 35 16.21 20.96 20.81
N ALA A 36 15.11 21.04 20.09
CA ALA A 36 14.02 20.10 20.34
C ALA A 36 14.61 18.69 20.24
N SER A 37 14.38 17.85 21.25
CA SER A 37 14.67 16.42 21.16
C SER A 37 13.94 15.87 19.95
N LYS A 38 14.60 15.01 19.17
CA LYS A 38 13.96 14.40 18.00
C LYS A 38 12.77 13.56 18.43
N THR A 39 11.80 13.40 17.54
CA THR A 39 10.73 12.41 17.71
C THR A 39 11.34 11.02 17.61
N LEU A 40 11.41 10.34 18.75
CA LEU A 40 11.84 8.95 18.83
C LEU A 40 10.66 8.03 18.55
N ILE A 41 10.83 7.12 17.60
CA ILE A 41 9.79 6.18 17.22
C ILE A 41 9.93 4.96 18.12
N THR A 42 9.04 4.82 19.08
CA THR A 42 9.00 3.71 20.06
C THR A 42 7.87 2.72 19.78
N GLY A 43 6.96 3.05 18.87
CA GLY A 43 5.66 2.39 18.77
C GLY A 43 4.75 2.74 19.94
N VAL A 44 3.56 2.12 19.99
CA VAL A 44 2.60 2.36 21.08
C VAL A 44 3.07 1.66 22.35
N GLU A 45 3.50 2.45 23.34
CA GLU A 45 3.86 1.95 24.66
C GLU A 45 2.64 1.34 25.35
N MET A 46 2.78 0.11 25.87
CA MET A 46 1.75 -0.55 26.65
C MET A 46 1.73 0.08 28.04
N VAL A 47 0.84 1.05 28.27
CA VAL A 47 0.64 1.65 29.59
C VAL A 47 -0.46 0.87 30.30
N ASP A 48 -0.12 0.16 31.38
CA ASP A 48 -1.12 -0.48 32.23
C ASP A 48 -1.93 0.58 32.98
N ARG A 49 -3.00 1.09 32.35
CA ARG A 49 -3.88 2.09 32.97
C ARG A 49 -4.98 1.46 33.84
N ASN A 50 -5.21 0.14 33.80
CA ASN A 50 -6.41 -0.48 34.41
C ASN A 50 -6.36 -2.02 34.66
N SER A 51 -5.21 -2.66 34.89
CA SER A 51 -5.18 -4.14 34.96
C SER A 51 -5.95 -4.78 36.13
N ARG A 52 -7.01 -5.50 35.77
CA ARG A 52 -7.39 -6.79 36.40
C ARG A 52 -6.62 -7.98 35.80
N HIS A 53 -5.74 -7.75 34.81
CA HIS A 53 -4.84 -8.74 34.23
C HIS A 53 -3.44 -8.13 34.00
N PRO A 54 -2.39 -8.59 34.71
CA PRO A 54 -1.06 -7.98 34.63
C PRO A 54 -0.48 -8.10 33.22
N TRP A 55 0.11 -7.00 32.74
CA TRP A 55 0.90 -6.93 31.52
C TRP A 55 1.96 -8.05 31.50
N ARG A 56 2.03 -8.78 30.39
CA ARG A 56 3.06 -9.79 30.14
C ARG A 56 4.01 -9.26 29.08
N PRO A 57 5.33 -9.16 29.35
CA PRO A 57 6.31 -8.81 28.34
C PRO A 57 6.12 -9.65 27.06
N GLY A 58 6.04 -9.00 25.90
CA GLY A 58 5.87 -9.65 24.60
C GLY A 58 4.42 -9.85 24.14
N HIS A 59 3.40 -9.55 24.95
CA HIS A 59 2.00 -9.58 24.52
C HIS A 59 1.55 -8.17 24.16
N VAL A 60 1.20 -7.95 22.89
CA VAL A 60 0.82 -6.64 22.34
C VAL A 60 -0.57 -6.65 21.74
N HIS A 61 -1.18 -5.48 21.54
CA HIS A 61 -2.46 -5.37 20.85
C HIS A 61 -2.31 -5.58 19.34
N VAL A 62 -3.41 -5.96 18.70
CA VAL A 62 -3.42 -6.31 17.27
C VAL A 62 -3.94 -5.17 16.42
N ARG A 63 -3.24 -4.88 15.32
CA ARG A 63 -3.80 -4.12 14.19
C ARG A 63 -4.91 -4.98 13.58
N ARG A 64 -6.12 -4.44 13.43
CA ARG A 64 -7.30 -5.19 12.95
C ARG A 64 -7.63 -4.85 11.51
N GLU A 65 -8.25 -5.79 10.81
CA GLU A 65 -8.80 -5.54 9.49
C GLU A 65 -9.89 -4.45 9.61
N VAL A 66 -9.90 -3.46 8.70
CA VAL A 66 -10.72 -2.25 8.84
C VAL A 66 -12.24 -2.53 8.87
N ARG A 67 -12.71 -3.56 8.16
CA ARG A 67 -14.13 -3.98 8.18
C ARG A 67 -14.43 -4.76 9.45
N ASP A 68 -13.52 -5.62 9.92
CA ASP A 68 -13.65 -6.26 11.24
C ASP A 68 -13.75 -5.22 12.36
N LEU A 69 -12.85 -4.21 12.34
CA LEU A 69 -12.87 -3.10 13.28
C LEU A 69 -14.22 -2.38 13.25
N LYS A 70 -14.72 -2.02 12.07
CA LYS A 70 -16.00 -1.34 11.90
C LYS A 70 -17.19 -2.18 12.37
N ASN A 71 -17.23 -3.47 12.02
CA ASN A 71 -18.42 -4.30 12.21
C ASN A 71 -18.48 -4.93 13.60
N ASN A 72 -17.33 -5.28 14.19
CA ASN A 72 -17.25 -6.07 15.42
C ASN A 72 -16.69 -5.27 16.61
N PHE A 73 -16.07 -4.11 16.39
CA PHE A 73 -15.49 -3.25 17.43
C PHE A 73 -15.97 -1.80 17.30
N PRO A 74 -17.30 -1.53 17.36
CA PRO A 74 -17.88 -0.23 17.03
C PRO A 74 -17.34 0.92 17.88
N ASP A 75 -17.01 0.69 19.15
CA ASP A 75 -16.45 1.73 20.01
C ASP A 75 -15.00 2.09 19.62
N MET A 76 -14.19 1.10 19.23
CA MET A 76 -12.84 1.33 18.72
C MET A 76 -12.88 1.96 17.33
N TRP A 77 -13.81 1.54 16.47
CA TRP A 77 -14.09 2.20 15.19
C TRP A 77 -14.47 3.68 15.37
N ASN A 78 -15.35 3.97 16.33
CA ASN A 78 -15.75 5.35 16.63
C ASN A 78 -14.55 6.22 17.02
N LEU A 79 -13.70 5.71 17.92
CA LEU A 79 -12.48 6.39 18.33
C LEU A 79 -11.48 6.53 17.20
N TYR A 80 -11.34 5.53 16.33
CA TYR A 80 -10.48 5.61 15.16
C TYR A 80 -10.87 6.78 14.26
N ILE A 81 -12.16 6.90 13.94
CA ILE A 81 -12.68 7.98 13.09
C ILE A 81 -12.49 9.35 13.76
N LEU A 82 -12.81 9.48 15.06
CA LEU A 82 -12.61 10.74 15.80
C LEU A 82 -11.12 11.11 15.92
N GLY A 83 -10.26 10.13 16.21
CA GLY A 83 -8.82 10.30 16.36
C GLY A 83 -8.14 10.66 15.05
N LEU A 84 -8.48 9.97 13.95
CA LEU A 84 -7.92 10.25 12.63
C LEU A 84 -8.32 11.65 12.15
N ARG A 85 -9.59 12.04 12.36
CA ARG A 85 -10.03 13.40 12.09
C ARG A 85 -9.24 14.42 12.92
N SER A 86 -9.04 14.15 14.21
CA SER A 86 -8.25 15.03 15.09
C SER A 86 -6.81 15.18 14.62
N LEU A 87 -6.16 14.11 14.16
CA LEU A 87 -4.81 14.15 13.58
C LEU A 87 -4.77 14.97 12.28
N MET A 88 -5.78 14.82 11.42
CA MET A 88 -5.85 15.50 10.12
C MET A 88 -6.10 16.99 10.22
N VAL A 89 -6.83 17.48 11.25
CA VAL A 89 -7.10 18.91 11.43
C VAL A 89 -6.08 19.61 12.34
N ALA A 90 -5.09 18.88 12.86
CA ALA A 90 -4.03 19.44 13.68
C ALA A 90 -3.05 20.29 12.86
N GLU A 91 -2.37 21.24 13.51
CA GLU A 91 -1.40 22.14 12.88
C GLU A 91 -0.37 21.39 12.02
N GLN A 92 -0.34 21.72 10.72
CA GLN A 92 0.46 20.98 9.74
C GLN A 92 1.96 21.06 10.02
N ALA A 93 2.47 22.13 10.62
CA ALA A 93 3.91 22.33 10.84
C ALA A 93 4.52 21.48 11.97
N ILE A 94 3.71 20.73 12.73
CA ILE A 94 4.20 19.85 13.81
C ILE A 94 4.83 18.60 13.16
N PRO A 95 6.04 18.16 13.56
CA PRO A 95 6.71 17.00 12.95
C PRO A 95 5.91 15.69 12.93
N THR A 96 4.98 15.53 13.88
CA THR A 96 4.06 14.39 14.01
C THR A 96 2.64 14.69 13.51
N SER A 97 2.43 15.79 12.79
CA SER A 97 1.15 16.08 12.14
C SER A 97 0.90 15.10 11.00
N TYR A 98 -0.36 14.98 10.55
CA TYR A 98 -0.67 14.21 9.35
C TYR A 98 0.17 14.66 8.14
N TYR A 99 0.31 15.98 7.96
CA TYR A 99 1.03 16.57 6.84
C TYR A 99 2.51 16.21 6.85
N GLU A 100 3.21 16.44 7.96
CA GLU A 100 4.66 16.17 8.05
C GLU A 100 4.96 14.67 7.95
N ILE A 101 4.12 13.82 8.55
CA ILE A 101 4.28 12.37 8.43
C ILE A 101 4.09 11.94 6.97
N ALA A 102 3.03 12.38 6.30
CA ALA A 102 2.79 12.09 4.89
C ALA A 102 3.94 12.59 3.99
N ALA A 103 4.46 13.78 4.29
CA ALA A 103 5.54 14.42 3.54
C ALA A 103 6.87 13.65 3.59
N ILE A 104 7.11 12.81 4.60
CA ILE A 104 8.30 11.93 4.66
C ILE A 104 8.37 11.02 3.44
N HIS A 105 7.23 10.52 2.95
CA HIS A 105 7.19 9.57 1.84
C HIS A 105 7.77 10.17 0.55
N GLY A 106 7.56 11.46 0.33
CA GLY A 106 7.75 12.12 -0.95
C GLY A 106 7.92 13.62 -0.85
N ARG A 107 7.03 14.35 -1.53
CA ARG A 107 7.00 15.81 -1.55
C ARG A 107 6.71 16.36 -0.16
N PRO A 108 7.37 17.47 0.24
CA PRO A 108 8.13 18.39 -0.62
C PRO A 108 9.64 18.12 -0.71
N PHE A 109 10.10 16.89 -0.40
CA PHE A 109 11.54 16.53 -0.39
C PHE A 109 12.36 17.40 0.58
N LYS A 110 11.90 17.51 1.81
CA LYS A 110 12.60 18.23 2.88
C LYS A 110 13.13 17.29 3.95
N ALA A 111 14.15 17.73 4.66
CA ALA A 111 14.69 16.99 5.78
C ALA A 111 13.66 16.89 6.91
N TRP A 112 13.49 15.70 7.49
CA TRP A 112 12.67 15.48 8.68
C TRP A 112 13.55 15.32 9.91
N GLU A 113 13.38 16.22 10.88
CA GLU A 113 14.07 16.21 12.19
C GLU A 113 15.58 15.91 12.16
N GLY A 114 16.29 16.55 11.22
CA GLY A 114 17.75 16.46 11.09
C GLY A 114 18.26 15.21 10.37
N ALA A 115 17.40 14.44 9.72
CA ALA A 115 17.78 13.39 8.78
C ALA A 115 18.12 14.02 7.42
N GLU A 116 19.27 14.66 7.31
CA GLU A 116 19.61 15.48 6.14
C GLU A 116 19.68 14.71 4.81
N GLN A 117 19.58 15.46 3.71
CA GLN A 117 19.79 14.94 2.37
C GLN A 117 21.23 14.42 2.24
N ASN A 118 21.40 13.24 1.65
CA ASN A 118 22.72 12.66 1.46
C ASN A 118 22.78 11.91 0.12
N GLY A 119 23.05 12.66 -0.95
CA GLY A 119 23.32 12.13 -2.28
C GLY A 119 22.10 11.73 -3.12
N GLY A 120 20.89 11.67 -2.53
CA GLY A 120 19.65 11.43 -3.27
C GLY A 120 19.26 12.60 -4.16
N ASN A 121 19.15 12.39 -5.47
CA ASN A 121 18.78 13.44 -6.43
C ASN A 121 17.25 13.69 -6.45
N GLY A 122 16.75 14.52 -5.54
CA GLY A 122 15.38 15.09 -5.63
C GLY A 122 14.26 14.03 -5.53
N PHE A 123 14.39 13.12 -4.57
CA PHE A 123 13.42 12.07 -4.24
C PHE A 123 12.95 12.19 -2.78
N GLY A 124 11.85 11.53 -2.43
CA GLY A 124 11.43 11.34 -1.04
C GLY A 124 12.31 10.33 -0.29
N TYR A 125 12.04 10.13 1.00
CA TYR A 125 12.74 9.10 1.78
C TYR A 125 12.35 7.68 1.39
N CYS A 126 11.17 7.50 0.80
CA CYS A 126 10.61 6.19 0.57
C CYS A 126 11.39 5.38 -0.49
N PRO A 127 11.94 4.22 -0.14
CA PRO A 127 12.58 3.32 -1.10
C PRO A 127 11.54 2.58 -1.93
N HIS A 128 11.81 2.45 -3.24
CA HIS A 128 11.03 1.65 -4.17
C HIS A 128 11.95 0.77 -5.03
N ASN A 129 11.43 -0.38 -5.44
CA ASN A 129 12.05 -1.42 -6.24
C ASN A 129 13.36 -1.95 -5.64
N ASN A 130 13.39 -2.12 -4.32
CA ASN A 130 14.54 -2.66 -3.61
C ASN A 130 14.15 -3.31 -2.26
N ALA A 131 15.07 -4.05 -1.66
CA ALA A 131 14.86 -4.82 -0.44
C ALA A 131 14.57 -3.96 0.81
N MET A 132 14.82 -2.66 0.75
CA MET A 132 14.50 -1.72 1.82
C MET A 132 12.99 -1.41 1.88
N PHE A 133 12.24 -1.61 0.79
CA PHE A 133 10.82 -1.25 0.64
C PHE A 133 10.00 -1.62 1.88
N VAL A 134 9.88 -2.91 2.20
CA VAL A 134 9.05 -3.37 3.32
C VAL A 134 9.61 -2.97 4.68
N ALA A 135 10.94 -3.02 4.84
CA ALA A 135 11.59 -2.71 6.10
C ALA A 135 11.45 -1.23 6.48
N TRP A 136 11.48 -0.32 5.51
CA TRP A 136 11.33 1.12 5.72
C TRP A 136 9.90 1.51 6.08
N HIS A 137 8.89 0.90 5.45
CA HIS A 137 7.49 1.23 5.72
C HIS A 137 7.02 0.78 7.11
N ARG A 138 7.69 -0.17 7.75
CA ARG A 138 7.33 -0.64 9.09
C ARG A 138 7.50 0.43 10.20
N PRO A 139 8.68 1.03 10.42
CA PRO A 139 8.82 2.16 11.34
C PRO A 139 8.08 3.41 10.86
N TYR A 140 7.80 3.56 9.56
CA TYR A 140 6.93 4.62 9.06
C TYR A 140 5.50 4.49 9.60
N LEU A 141 4.92 3.28 9.53
CA LEU A 141 3.60 3.01 10.11
C LEU A 141 3.60 3.20 11.63
N ALA A 142 4.68 2.82 12.32
CA ALA A 142 4.81 3.05 13.75
C ALA A 142 4.86 4.55 14.11
N LEU A 143 5.50 5.38 13.27
CA LEU A 143 5.44 6.84 13.40
C LEU A 143 4.02 7.36 13.16
N PHE A 144 3.33 6.89 12.12
CA PHE A 144 1.94 7.30 11.88
C PHE A 144 1.00 6.89 13.03
N GLU A 145 1.31 5.77 13.71
CA GLU A 145 0.55 5.28 14.86
C GLU A 145 0.68 6.16 16.13
N GLU A 146 1.38 7.30 16.04
CA GLU A 146 1.15 8.48 16.89
C GLU A 146 -0.33 8.91 16.95
N LEU A 147 -1.12 8.52 15.94
CA LEU A 147 -2.58 8.48 15.96
C LEU A 147 -3.16 7.96 17.28
N PHE A 148 -2.49 7.02 17.96
CA PHE A 148 -2.90 6.51 19.27
C PHE A 148 -3.11 7.63 20.31
N LYS A 149 -2.30 8.70 20.27
CA LYS A 149 -2.46 9.86 21.16
C LYS A 149 -3.77 10.61 20.90
N HIS A 150 -4.14 10.77 19.63
CA HIS A 150 -5.41 11.37 19.24
C HIS A 150 -6.61 10.49 19.59
N VAL A 151 -6.49 9.17 19.41
CA VAL A 151 -7.50 8.19 19.83
C VAL A 151 -7.71 8.21 21.35
N SER A 152 -6.62 8.22 22.12
CA SER A 152 -6.66 8.30 23.58
C SER A 152 -7.30 9.60 24.05
N HIS A 153 -6.92 10.73 23.44
CA HIS A 153 -7.51 12.03 23.75
C HIS A 153 -9.01 12.09 23.43
N ALA A 154 -9.44 11.49 22.31
CA ALA A 154 -10.86 11.40 21.97
C ALA A 154 -11.66 10.62 23.02
N ALA A 155 -11.11 9.53 23.55
CA ALA A 155 -11.76 8.74 24.61
C ALA A 155 -11.88 9.51 25.93
N GLU A 156 -10.90 10.36 26.25
CA GLU A 156 -10.91 11.23 27.45
C GLU A 156 -11.83 12.46 27.29
N SER A 157 -12.24 12.80 26.06
CA SER A 157 -13.01 14.01 25.74
C SER A 157 -14.54 13.85 25.81
N PHE A 158 -15.05 12.64 26.07
CA PHE A 158 -16.48 12.44 26.26
C PHE A 158 -17.01 13.15 27.51
N ARG A 159 -18.20 13.73 27.44
CA ARG A 159 -18.73 14.62 28.50
C ARG A 159 -19.14 13.94 29.80
N THR A 160 -19.39 12.63 29.78
CA THR A 160 -19.84 11.89 30.96
C THR A 160 -18.81 10.85 31.38
N VAL A 161 -18.73 10.60 32.68
CA VAL A 161 -17.83 9.60 33.27
C VAL A 161 -18.13 8.21 32.72
N GLU A 162 -19.40 7.91 32.46
CA GLU A 162 -19.85 6.63 31.89
C GLU A 162 -19.30 6.43 30.47
N LEU A 163 -19.30 7.47 29.64
CA LEU A 163 -18.75 7.40 28.28
C LEU A 163 -17.23 7.31 28.30
N ILE A 164 -16.55 8.10 29.13
CA ILE A 164 -15.09 7.98 29.31
C ILE A 164 -14.72 6.54 29.71
N LYS A 165 -15.46 5.93 30.65
CA LYS A 165 -15.26 4.52 31.04
C LYS A 165 -15.54 3.53 29.91
N ARG A 166 -16.59 3.76 29.11
CA ARG A 166 -16.93 2.91 27.94
C ARG A 166 -15.80 2.89 26.91
N PHE A 167 -15.23 4.05 26.60
CA PHE A 167 -14.22 4.19 25.55
C PHE A 167 -12.79 3.97 26.03
N ALA A 168 -12.52 3.89 27.33
CA ALA A 168 -11.18 3.69 27.87
C ALA A 168 -10.48 2.41 27.38
N VAL A 169 -11.15 1.25 27.45
CA VAL A 169 -10.57 -0.03 27.01
C VAL A 169 -10.38 -0.09 25.49
N PRO A 170 -11.38 0.30 24.65
CA PRO A 170 -11.17 0.42 23.21
C PRO A 170 -10.02 1.34 22.81
N ALA A 171 -9.80 2.45 23.53
CA ALA A 171 -8.68 3.36 23.27
C ALA A 171 -7.33 2.71 23.58
N ASP A 172 -7.20 2.07 24.74
CA ASP A 172 -5.97 1.38 25.18
C ASP A 172 -5.56 0.26 24.20
N GLN A 173 -6.57 -0.47 23.70
CA GLN A 173 -6.37 -1.57 22.76
C GLN A 173 -6.17 -1.12 21.30
N PHE A 174 -6.33 0.17 21.00
CA PHE A 174 -6.31 0.65 19.61
C PHE A 174 -4.95 0.43 18.96
N ARG A 175 -4.97 -0.08 17.74
CA ARG A 175 -3.85 -0.12 16.80
C ARG A 175 -4.36 0.21 15.41
N LEU A 176 -3.49 0.78 14.56
CA LEU A 176 -3.80 1.20 13.20
C LEU A 176 -4.44 0.06 12.40
N PRO A 177 -5.65 0.23 11.84
CA PRO A 177 -6.26 -0.84 11.05
C PRO A 177 -5.55 -1.05 9.71
N TYR A 178 -5.67 -2.27 9.16
CA TYR A 178 -5.21 -2.62 7.82
C TYR A 178 -6.39 -2.87 6.88
N TRP A 179 -6.20 -2.59 5.59
CA TRP A 179 -7.15 -2.97 4.54
C TRP A 179 -6.65 -4.22 3.81
N ASP A 180 -7.25 -5.38 4.10
CA ASP A 180 -6.85 -6.62 3.44
C ASP A 180 -7.39 -6.71 2.02
N TRP A 181 -6.67 -6.13 1.08
CA TRP A 181 -6.98 -6.18 -0.35
C TRP A 181 -6.60 -7.51 -1.03
N ALA A 182 -5.77 -8.33 -0.37
CA ALA A 182 -5.22 -9.57 -0.92
C ALA A 182 -6.14 -10.79 -0.69
N MET A 183 -7.07 -10.72 0.26
CA MET A 183 -8.02 -11.81 0.55
C MET A 183 -8.90 -12.15 -0.67
N GLN A 184 -8.98 -13.43 -1.04
CA GLN A 184 -9.64 -13.90 -2.28
C GLN A 184 -11.17 -13.72 -2.31
N GLU A 185 -11.86 -13.93 -1.19
CA GLU A 185 -13.33 -14.04 -1.18
C GLU A 185 -14.01 -12.80 -0.60
N ASN A 186 -15.14 -12.39 -1.20
CA ASN A 186 -16.05 -11.36 -0.68
C ASN A 186 -15.33 -10.11 -0.14
N ASN A 187 -14.34 -9.65 -0.92
CA ASN A 187 -13.43 -8.59 -0.54
C ASN A 187 -13.59 -7.39 -1.49
N PRO A 188 -14.74 -6.70 -1.51
CA PRO A 188 -14.91 -5.46 -2.26
C PRO A 188 -14.16 -4.30 -1.57
N VAL A 189 -13.96 -3.22 -2.32
CA VAL A 189 -13.55 -1.94 -1.74
C VAL A 189 -14.62 -1.50 -0.72
N PRO A 190 -14.25 -1.15 0.52
CA PRO A 190 -15.24 -0.68 1.50
C PRO A 190 -15.95 0.61 1.06
N ASP A 191 -17.28 0.62 1.09
CA ASP A 191 -18.08 1.81 0.68
C ASP A 191 -17.74 3.07 1.50
N PHE A 192 -17.37 2.90 2.77
CA PHE A 192 -16.95 4.02 3.63
C PHE A 192 -15.62 4.65 3.20
N PHE A 193 -14.91 4.12 2.21
CA PHE A 193 -13.79 4.82 1.59
C PHE A 193 -14.24 5.89 0.60
N VAL A 194 -15.43 5.76 0.02
CA VAL A 194 -15.97 6.70 -0.98
C VAL A 194 -17.12 7.55 -0.44
N SER A 195 -17.56 7.31 0.79
CA SER A 195 -18.56 8.15 1.46
C SER A 195 -17.93 9.45 1.97
N PRO A 196 -18.42 10.65 1.60
CA PRO A 196 -17.86 11.93 2.05
C PRO A 196 -18.13 12.22 3.53
N THR A 197 -19.12 11.57 4.13
CA THR A 197 -19.48 11.71 5.54
C THR A 197 -19.58 10.35 6.22
N ILE A 198 -19.48 10.36 7.54
CA ILE A 198 -19.56 9.18 8.38
C ILE A 198 -20.27 9.51 9.70
N GLU A 199 -21.07 8.58 10.20
CA GLU A 199 -21.72 8.69 11.50
C GLU A 199 -20.79 8.20 12.62
N VAL A 200 -20.76 8.95 13.72
CA VAL A 200 -20.03 8.66 14.95
C VAL A 200 -20.91 8.93 16.18
N ILE A 201 -20.55 8.35 17.32
CA ILE A 201 -20.98 8.83 18.63
C ILE A 201 -20.09 10.02 18.98
N GLY A 202 -20.65 11.23 18.94
CA GLY A 202 -19.95 12.45 19.30
C GLY A 202 -19.68 12.56 20.80
N PHE A 203 -18.90 13.56 21.22
CA PHE A 203 -18.48 13.71 22.62
C PHE A 203 -19.63 13.95 23.61
N SER A 204 -20.80 14.35 23.10
CA SER A 204 -22.05 14.47 23.85
C SER A 204 -22.72 13.11 24.15
N GLY A 205 -22.27 12.03 23.51
CA GLY A 205 -22.89 10.71 23.53
C GLY A 205 -24.00 10.53 22.49
N GLN A 206 -24.32 11.56 21.70
CA GLN A 206 -25.33 11.49 20.64
C GLN A 206 -24.70 11.13 19.29
N PRO A 207 -25.45 10.49 18.38
CA PRO A 207 -25.03 10.32 16.99
C PRO A 207 -24.77 11.67 16.32
N GLU A 208 -23.64 11.78 15.62
CA GLU A 208 -23.20 12.96 14.88
C GLU A 208 -22.69 12.52 13.50
N ILE A 209 -23.06 13.25 12.45
CA ILE A 209 -22.51 13.06 11.10
C ILE A 209 -21.37 14.04 10.91
N ILE A 210 -20.18 13.54 10.63
CA ILE A 210 -18.98 14.34 10.41
C ILE A 210 -18.40 14.10 9.01
N PRO A 211 -17.57 15.01 8.46
CA PRO A 211 -16.79 14.72 7.27
C PRO A 211 -15.86 13.52 7.54
N ASN A 212 -15.86 12.57 6.61
CA ASN A 212 -15.18 11.30 6.76
C ASN A 212 -13.67 11.44 6.53
N PRO A 213 -12.82 11.23 7.57
CA PRO A 213 -11.38 11.34 7.42
C PRO A 213 -10.76 10.24 6.53
N LEU A 214 -11.50 9.19 6.17
CA LEU A 214 -11.04 8.18 5.20
C LEU A 214 -11.32 8.55 3.74
N TYR A 215 -12.14 9.58 3.48
CA TYR A 215 -12.52 10.00 2.14
C TYR A 215 -11.46 10.86 1.47
N SER A 216 -10.96 11.87 2.19
CA SER A 216 -10.01 12.85 1.68
C SER A 216 -9.29 13.56 2.83
N TYR A 217 -8.04 13.95 2.60
CA TYR A 217 -7.32 14.89 3.46
C TYR A 217 -7.46 16.30 2.88
N GLU A 218 -7.85 17.27 3.71
CA GLU A 218 -7.90 18.69 3.34
C GLU A 218 -6.61 19.37 3.80
N PHE A 219 -5.96 20.12 2.90
CA PHE A 219 -4.77 20.91 3.22
C PHE A 219 -5.16 22.25 3.85
N HIS A 220 -4.56 22.62 4.98
CA HIS A 220 -4.87 23.84 5.75
C HIS A 220 -3.59 24.51 6.31
N PRO A 221 -2.84 25.27 5.49
CA PRO A 221 -3.08 25.57 4.09
C PRO A 221 -2.44 24.54 3.14
N LEU A 222 -2.83 24.60 1.87
CA LEU A 222 -1.98 24.08 0.80
C LEU A 222 -0.73 24.97 0.71
N VAL A 223 0.41 24.45 1.14
CA VAL A 223 1.67 25.22 1.24
C VAL A 223 2.23 25.49 -0.16
N PRO A 224 2.41 26.77 -0.57
CA PRO A 224 2.94 27.08 -1.89
C PRO A 224 4.34 26.52 -2.11
N GLY A 225 4.54 25.79 -3.21
CA GLY A 225 5.83 25.19 -3.59
C GLY A 225 6.08 23.79 -3.06
N ASP A 226 5.24 23.27 -2.15
CA ASP A 226 5.41 21.92 -1.63
C ASP A 226 4.96 20.85 -2.64
N LEU A 227 3.90 21.15 -3.40
CA LEU A 227 3.37 20.32 -4.48
C LEU A 227 3.48 21.05 -5.83
N ASP A 228 3.45 20.29 -6.93
CA ASP A 228 3.60 20.79 -8.30
C ASP A 228 2.39 20.41 -9.19
N GLY A 229 2.26 21.08 -10.34
CA GLY A 229 1.24 20.76 -11.35
C GLY A 229 -0.19 20.96 -10.82
N ASN A 230 -1.11 20.05 -11.17
CA ASN A 230 -2.49 20.08 -10.67
C ASN A 230 -2.58 19.84 -9.16
N PHE A 231 -1.60 19.17 -8.54
CA PHE A 231 -1.59 18.95 -7.10
C PHE A 231 -1.31 20.24 -6.32
N ALA A 232 -0.65 21.23 -6.94
CA ALA A 232 -0.43 22.56 -6.37
C ALA A 232 -1.69 23.44 -6.33
N SER A 233 -2.79 23.01 -6.96
CA SER A 233 -4.08 23.73 -6.96
C SER A 233 -5.21 22.99 -6.27
N TRP A 234 -4.99 21.73 -5.86
CA TRP A 234 -5.98 20.93 -5.13
C TRP A 234 -5.78 21.09 -3.63
N ASN A 235 -6.76 21.71 -2.97
CA ASN A 235 -6.76 21.89 -1.52
C ASN A 235 -7.18 20.61 -0.75
N HIS A 236 -7.39 19.50 -1.43
CA HIS A 236 -7.72 18.22 -0.83
C HIS A 236 -7.28 17.05 -1.71
N THR A 237 -7.17 15.86 -1.12
CA THR A 237 -6.79 14.66 -1.87
C THR A 237 -7.95 14.13 -2.72
N VAL A 238 -7.68 13.92 -4.00
CA VAL A 238 -8.64 13.43 -5.01
C VAL A 238 -8.21 12.07 -5.57
N ARG A 239 -9.17 11.19 -5.83
CA ARG A 239 -9.05 9.84 -6.40
C ARG A 239 -9.80 9.75 -7.72
N TRP A 240 -9.19 9.22 -8.78
CA TRP A 240 -9.77 9.25 -10.13
C TRP A 240 -10.36 10.62 -10.52
N PRO A 241 -9.59 11.71 -10.47
CA PRO A 241 -10.09 13.07 -10.69
C PRO A 241 -10.75 13.24 -12.08
N ILE A 242 -11.86 13.98 -12.11
CA ILE A 242 -12.57 14.31 -13.37
C ILE A 242 -11.79 15.27 -14.29
N SER A 243 -10.90 16.10 -13.75
CA SER A 243 -10.19 17.16 -14.47
C SER A 243 -8.90 17.55 -13.74
N LYS A 244 -8.11 18.47 -14.31
CA LYS A 244 -6.91 19.08 -13.68
C LYS A 244 -7.22 20.37 -12.91
N GLU A 245 -8.47 20.80 -12.93
CA GLU A 245 -8.89 22.10 -12.41
C GLU A 245 -8.90 22.12 -10.88
N PRO A 246 -8.78 23.29 -10.22
CA PRO A 246 -8.76 23.40 -8.75
C PRO A 246 -9.98 22.79 -8.04
N ASN A 247 -11.10 22.65 -8.74
CA ASN A 247 -12.35 22.06 -8.24
C ASN A 247 -12.52 20.58 -8.63
N ALA A 248 -11.44 19.86 -8.91
CA ALA A 248 -11.49 18.44 -9.22
C ALA A 248 -12.18 17.66 -8.08
N VAL A 249 -12.99 16.67 -8.46
CA VAL A 249 -13.71 15.76 -7.55
C VAL A 249 -13.45 14.32 -7.95
N ASN A 250 -13.73 13.41 -7.01
CA ASN A 250 -13.53 11.97 -7.21
C ASN A 250 -14.48 11.38 -8.27
N GLN A 251 -14.05 10.30 -8.93
CA GLN A 251 -14.92 9.39 -9.67
C GLN A 251 -14.96 8.03 -8.98
N ASP A 252 -15.71 7.95 -7.87
CA ASP A 252 -15.73 6.79 -6.98
C ASP A 252 -16.10 5.47 -7.70
N ASN A 253 -16.97 5.54 -8.71
CA ASN A 253 -17.35 4.39 -9.53
C ASN A 253 -16.18 3.77 -10.31
N LYS A 254 -15.14 4.55 -10.64
CA LYS A 254 -13.95 4.02 -11.31
C LYS A 254 -13.10 3.17 -10.38
N ILE A 255 -13.08 3.47 -9.07
CA ILE A 255 -12.38 2.63 -8.09
C ILE A 255 -12.99 1.23 -8.08
N PHE A 256 -14.32 1.14 -7.91
CA PHE A 256 -15.03 -0.14 -7.90
C PHE A 256 -14.88 -0.91 -9.22
N LYS A 257 -15.05 -0.23 -10.35
CA LYS A 257 -14.93 -0.86 -11.67
C LYS A 257 -13.52 -1.43 -11.89
N THR A 258 -12.48 -0.64 -11.62
CA THR A 258 -11.09 -1.08 -11.81
C THR A 258 -10.74 -2.22 -10.86
N TRP A 259 -11.21 -2.14 -9.61
CA TRP A 259 -11.06 -3.18 -8.61
C TRP A 259 -11.66 -4.51 -9.07
N ASP A 260 -12.95 -4.52 -9.41
CA ASP A 260 -13.67 -5.74 -9.82
C ASP A 260 -13.06 -6.39 -11.07
N GLN A 261 -12.49 -5.56 -11.97
CA GLN A 261 -11.85 -6.05 -13.18
C GLN A 261 -10.46 -6.67 -12.94
N SER A 262 -9.66 -6.10 -12.03
CA SER A 262 -8.21 -6.32 -12.06
C SER A 262 -7.64 -6.96 -10.78
N ILE A 263 -8.40 -6.97 -9.68
CA ILE A 263 -7.89 -7.38 -8.36
C ILE A 263 -7.45 -8.84 -8.30
N GLN A 264 -8.06 -9.73 -9.08
CA GLN A 264 -7.78 -11.17 -8.99
C GLN A 264 -6.32 -11.51 -9.33
N SER A 265 -5.77 -10.90 -10.39
CA SER A 265 -4.35 -11.07 -10.73
C SER A 265 -3.41 -10.61 -9.61
N THR A 266 -3.81 -9.56 -8.89
CA THR A 266 -3.05 -9.01 -7.75
C THR A 266 -3.06 -9.98 -6.57
N ARG A 267 -4.21 -10.60 -6.29
CA ARG A 267 -4.36 -11.60 -5.21
C ARG A 267 -3.61 -12.89 -5.51
N ASP A 268 -3.70 -13.36 -6.75
CA ASP A 268 -2.97 -14.56 -7.19
C ASP A 268 -1.45 -14.36 -7.09
N ASN A 269 -0.94 -13.16 -7.40
CA ASN A 269 0.49 -12.86 -7.25
C ASN A 269 0.94 -12.85 -5.77
N VAL A 270 0.12 -12.34 -4.84
CA VAL A 270 0.40 -12.44 -3.39
C VAL A 270 0.43 -13.91 -2.95
N GLY A 271 -0.56 -14.71 -3.37
CA GLY A 271 -0.62 -16.14 -3.07
C GLY A 271 0.59 -16.91 -3.59
N LYS A 272 1.00 -16.62 -4.83
CA LYS A 272 2.21 -17.16 -5.46
C LYS A 272 3.46 -16.86 -4.61
N GLY A 273 3.56 -15.65 -4.07
CA GLY A 273 4.65 -15.26 -3.18
C GLY A 273 4.80 -16.16 -1.94
N PHE A 274 3.70 -16.51 -1.28
CA PHE A 274 3.74 -17.40 -0.12
C PHE A 274 4.17 -18.82 -0.48
N VAL A 275 3.76 -19.31 -1.65
CA VAL A 275 4.04 -20.68 -2.11
C VAL A 275 5.46 -20.81 -2.64
N GLU A 276 5.87 -19.93 -3.54
CA GLU A 276 7.07 -20.13 -4.39
C GLU A 276 8.33 -19.52 -3.78
N GLU A 277 8.22 -18.38 -3.09
CA GLU A 277 9.40 -17.56 -2.79
C GLU A 277 10.26 -18.12 -1.66
N LYS A 278 11.56 -18.14 -1.90
CA LYS A 278 12.58 -18.62 -0.96
C LYS A 278 13.67 -17.57 -0.70
N ASP A 279 13.50 -16.40 -1.29
CA ASP A 279 14.36 -15.23 -1.14
C ASP A 279 13.47 -14.05 -0.72
N PHE A 280 13.86 -13.36 0.35
CA PHE A 280 13.04 -12.27 0.88
C PHE A 280 12.99 -11.08 -0.09
N ASN A 281 14.10 -10.76 -0.74
CA ASN A 281 14.18 -9.59 -1.62
C ASN A 281 13.25 -9.78 -2.84
N THR A 282 13.16 -11.01 -3.36
CA THR A 282 12.24 -11.37 -4.45
C THR A 282 10.80 -11.32 -3.98
N PHE A 283 10.47 -11.93 -2.84
CA PHE A 283 9.12 -11.82 -2.24
C PHE A 283 8.69 -10.36 -2.05
N SER A 284 9.57 -9.54 -1.46
CA SER A 284 9.34 -8.11 -1.22
C SER A 284 9.07 -7.35 -2.53
N LYS A 285 9.88 -7.55 -3.57
CA LYS A 285 9.77 -6.76 -4.81
C LYS A 285 8.66 -7.26 -5.75
N VAL A 286 8.55 -8.57 -5.94
CA VAL A 286 7.70 -9.15 -6.99
C VAL A 286 6.28 -9.43 -6.48
N ASN A 287 6.17 -9.97 -5.27
CA ASN A 287 4.89 -10.47 -4.73
C ASN A 287 4.26 -9.54 -3.70
N ILE A 288 4.99 -8.52 -3.24
CA ILE A 288 4.47 -7.50 -2.33
C ILE A 288 4.46 -6.13 -3.01
N GLU A 289 5.60 -5.61 -3.45
CA GLU A 289 5.69 -4.28 -4.07
C GLU A 289 4.95 -4.21 -5.43
N GLY A 290 5.03 -5.24 -6.27
CA GLY A 290 4.24 -5.31 -7.50
C GLY A 290 2.72 -5.20 -7.26
N PRO A 291 2.12 -6.09 -6.43
CA PRO A 291 0.73 -5.99 -6.02
C PRO A 291 0.37 -4.68 -5.31
N HIS A 292 1.25 -4.16 -4.45
CA HIS A 292 1.11 -2.84 -3.82
C HIS A 292 0.95 -1.73 -4.86
N GLY A 293 1.78 -1.75 -5.91
CA GLY A 293 1.69 -0.80 -7.01
C GLY A 293 0.34 -0.84 -7.75
N ASN A 294 -0.25 -2.03 -7.89
CA ASN A 294 -1.58 -2.16 -8.48
C ASN A 294 -2.66 -1.50 -7.60
N ILE A 295 -2.57 -1.59 -6.28
CA ILE A 295 -3.54 -0.93 -5.39
C ILE A 295 -3.42 0.59 -5.46
N HIS A 296 -2.20 1.12 -5.53
CA HIS A 296 -1.96 2.54 -5.80
C HIS A 296 -2.67 3.00 -7.08
N TYR A 297 -2.58 2.21 -8.15
CA TYR A 297 -3.31 2.48 -9.39
C TYR A 297 -4.83 2.39 -9.21
N PHE A 298 -5.34 1.33 -8.60
CA PHE A 298 -6.78 1.08 -8.47
C PHE A 298 -7.48 2.20 -7.70
N VAL A 299 -6.80 2.80 -6.72
CA VAL A 299 -7.33 3.92 -5.93
C VAL A 299 -7.06 5.27 -6.60
N GLY A 300 -5.85 5.51 -7.10
CA GLY A 300 -5.44 6.81 -7.62
C GLY A 300 -5.95 7.11 -9.03
N GLY A 301 -5.93 6.10 -9.91
CA GLY A 301 -6.31 6.20 -11.31
C GLY A 301 -5.35 7.03 -12.17
N SER A 302 -5.38 6.77 -13.48
CA SER A 302 -4.65 7.57 -14.50
C SER A 302 -5.12 7.32 -15.94
N GLU A 303 -5.75 6.19 -16.24
CA GLU A 303 -6.17 5.86 -17.62
C GLU A 303 -7.36 6.73 -18.06
N ASP A 304 -7.23 7.34 -19.24
CA ASP A 304 -8.17 8.29 -19.87
C ASP A 304 -8.54 9.53 -19.03
N THR A 305 -7.88 9.75 -17.89
CA THR A 305 -8.19 10.81 -16.92
C THR A 305 -6.91 11.37 -16.29
N VAL A 306 -7.06 12.24 -15.29
CA VAL A 306 -5.94 12.84 -14.57
C VAL A 306 -5.52 11.90 -13.43
N ALA A 307 -4.24 11.88 -13.07
CA ALA A 307 -3.77 11.09 -11.93
C ALA A 307 -4.30 11.63 -10.60
N GLY A 308 -4.90 10.77 -9.78
CA GLY A 308 -5.24 11.07 -8.38
C GLY A 308 -4.05 10.88 -7.44
N HIS A 309 -4.19 11.26 -6.17
CA HIS A 309 -3.07 11.31 -5.21
C HIS A 309 -2.46 9.93 -4.96
N MET A 310 -3.29 8.89 -4.84
CA MET A 310 -2.80 7.52 -4.61
C MET A 310 -1.98 6.92 -5.76
N TRP A 311 -1.90 7.55 -6.94
CA TRP A 311 -1.14 6.98 -8.06
C TRP A 311 0.34 7.39 -8.04
N PRO A 312 0.70 8.69 -8.01
CA PRO A 312 2.10 9.05 -7.92
C PRO A 312 2.72 8.84 -6.54
N VAL A 313 3.89 8.19 -6.53
CA VAL A 313 4.66 7.90 -5.32
C VAL A 313 4.83 9.12 -4.43
N GLU A 314 5.15 10.27 -4.99
CA GLU A 314 5.65 11.39 -4.21
C GLU A 314 4.55 12.12 -3.41
N ILE A 315 3.29 11.78 -3.63
CA ILE A 315 2.14 12.45 -3.02
C ILE A 315 1.10 11.46 -2.48
N SER A 316 1.28 10.16 -2.71
CA SER A 316 0.29 9.14 -2.34
C SER A 316 0.02 9.08 -0.84
N ALA A 317 1.04 9.36 -0.02
CA ALA A 317 0.93 9.35 1.43
C ALA A 317 -0.01 10.42 2.00
N PHE A 318 -0.38 11.45 1.23
CA PHE A 318 -1.39 12.41 1.69
C PHE A 318 -2.80 11.80 1.68
N ASP A 319 -3.08 10.80 0.84
CA ASP A 319 -4.39 10.15 0.82
C ASP A 319 -4.58 9.24 2.04
N PRO A 320 -5.67 9.37 2.81
CA PRO A 320 -5.92 8.58 4.02
C PRO A 320 -5.85 7.05 3.84
N ILE A 321 -6.19 6.53 2.65
CA ILE A 321 -6.16 5.08 2.39
C ILE A 321 -4.73 4.53 2.37
N PHE A 322 -3.74 5.37 2.08
CA PHE A 322 -2.33 5.00 2.04
C PHE A 322 -1.91 4.21 3.29
N MET A 323 -2.27 4.71 4.48
CA MET A 323 -1.83 4.10 5.73
C MET A 323 -2.46 2.72 5.96
N LEU A 324 -3.75 2.54 5.62
CA LEU A 324 -4.42 1.24 5.72
C LEU A 324 -3.86 0.25 4.70
N HIS A 325 -3.55 0.73 3.50
CA HIS A 325 -2.95 -0.05 2.43
C HIS A 325 -1.55 -0.57 2.83
N HIS A 326 -0.67 0.32 3.30
CA HIS A 326 0.67 -0.04 3.76
C HIS A 326 0.65 -0.88 5.05
N CYS A 327 -0.34 -0.68 5.91
CA CYS A 327 -0.55 -1.53 7.08
C CYS A 327 -0.84 -2.99 6.70
N ASN A 328 -1.50 -3.24 5.56
CA ASN A 328 -1.67 -4.59 5.03
C ASN A 328 -0.40 -5.13 4.37
N VAL A 329 0.38 -4.29 3.69
CA VAL A 329 1.71 -4.67 3.18
C VAL A 329 2.59 -5.18 4.31
N ASP A 330 2.63 -4.46 5.43
CA ASP A 330 3.35 -4.88 6.63
C ASP A 330 2.81 -6.20 7.22
N ARG A 331 1.48 -6.40 7.19
CA ARG A 331 0.86 -7.66 7.60
C ARG A 331 1.29 -8.84 6.76
N LEU A 332 1.27 -8.71 5.43
CA LEU A 332 1.69 -9.79 4.52
C LEU A 332 3.15 -10.19 4.76
N VAL A 333 4.01 -9.23 5.07
CA VAL A 333 5.41 -9.48 5.46
C VAL A 333 5.49 -10.20 6.80
N ALA A 334 4.71 -9.79 7.80
CA ALA A 334 4.67 -10.47 9.10
C ALA A 334 4.19 -11.94 8.97
N LEU A 335 3.21 -12.20 8.10
CA LEU A 335 2.76 -13.56 7.78
C LEU A 335 3.89 -14.38 7.13
N PHE A 336 4.62 -13.80 6.17
CA PHE A 336 5.75 -14.47 5.52
C PHE A 336 6.86 -14.80 6.52
N GLN A 337 7.22 -13.84 7.38
CA GLN A 337 8.22 -14.04 8.44
C GLN A 337 7.82 -15.17 9.40
N ALA A 338 6.54 -15.29 9.73
CA ALA A 338 6.04 -16.35 10.62
C ALA A 338 6.18 -17.76 10.02
N VAL A 339 5.96 -17.91 8.71
CA VAL A 339 6.02 -19.23 8.05
C VAL A 339 7.40 -19.56 7.48
N LYS A 340 8.22 -18.54 7.20
CA LYS A 340 9.59 -18.63 6.69
C LYS A 340 10.58 -17.83 7.57
N PRO A 341 10.73 -18.18 8.85
CA PRO A 341 11.51 -17.38 9.82
C PRO A 341 13.01 -17.33 9.53
N ASP A 342 13.56 -18.25 8.74
CA ASP A 342 14.98 -18.27 8.38
C ASP A 342 15.30 -17.43 7.14
N ILE A 343 14.28 -16.95 6.43
CA ILE A 343 14.43 -16.12 5.23
C ILE A 343 14.32 -14.65 5.62
N TRP A 344 15.36 -13.87 5.30
CA TRP A 344 15.43 -12.44 5.58
C TRP A 344 16.17 -11.68 4.49
N ILE A 345 16.24 -10.36 4.65
CA ILE A 345 16.91 -9.45 3.72
C ILE A 345 18.36 -9.88 3.52
N THR A 346 18.74 -10.07 2.26
CA THR A 346 20.13 -10.28 1.86
C THR A 346 20.70 -9.00 1.24
N PRO A 347 22.02 -8.77 1.31
CA PRO A 347 22.63 -7.57 0.76
C PRO A 347 22.34 -7.40 -0.73
N GLU A 348 21.88 -6.21 -1.12
CA GLU A 348 21.72 -5.83 -2.52
C GLU A 348 22.17 -4.40 -2.80
N ILE A 349 22.55 -4.14 -4.04
CA ILE A 349 22.82 -2.77 -4.48
C ILE A 349 21.48 -2.06 -4.66
N LEU A 350 21.37 -0.79 -4.29
CA LEU A 350 20.21 0.04 -4.59
C LEU A 350 20.47 0.72 -5.93
N GLY A 351 19.81 0.30 -7.02
CA GLY A 351 20.02 0.93 -8.33
C GLY A 351 19.82 2.46 -8.30
N ARG A 352 18.78 2.90 -7.57
CA ARG A 352 18.59 4.30 -7.16
C ARG A 352 18.41 4.40 -5.66
N GLY A 353 18.94 5.47 -5.11
CA GLY A 353 18.83 5.81 -3.70
C GLY A 353 17.54 6.56 -3.36
N THR A 354 17.48 7.05 -2.13
CA THR A 354 16.37 7.87 -1.59
C THR A 354 16.91 9.24 -1.17
N TYR A 355 16.08 10.11 -0.58
CA TYR A 355 16.51 11.43 -0.08
C TYR A 355 17.83 11.40 0.71
N SER A 356 17.99 10.43 1.60
CA SER A 356 19.16 10.30 2.50
C SER A 356 20.09 9.14 2.15
N ILE A 357 19.83 8.42 1.06
CA ILE A 357 20.62 7.25 0.66
C ILE A 357 21.12 7.47 -0.78
N PRO A 358 22.44 7.45 -1.05
CA PRO A 358 22.95 7.61 -2.40
C PRO A 358 22.58 6.46 -3.35
N ASP A 359 22.52 6.79 -4.64
CA ASP A 359 22.44 5.80 -5.73
C ASP A 359 23.59 4.78 -5.64
N ASN A 360 23.30 3.52 -5.99
CA ASN A 360 24.25 2.39 -6.00
C ASN A 360 24.89 2.06 -4.64
N SER A 361 24.29 2.50 -3.54
CA SER A 361 24.65 2.05 -2.19
C SER A 361 24.32 0.57 -2.00
N VAL A 362 25.04 -0.12 -1.11
CA VAL A 362 24.65 -1.47 -0.68
C VAL A 362 23.70 -1.33 0.50
N PHE A 363 22.56 -1.98 0.41
CA PHE A 363 21.59 -2.12 1.49
C PHE A 363 21.57 -3.56 2.00
N ASP A 364 21.55 -3.70 3.31
CA ASP A 364 21.37 -4.96 4.03
C ASP A 364 20.46 -4.75 5.25
N ALA A 365 20.26 -5.80 6.04
CA ALA A 365 19.33 -5.75 7.18
C ALA A 365 19.77 -4.82 8.33
N ASP A 366 21.06 -4.43 8.39
CA ASP A 366 21.63 -3.55 9.41
C ASP A 366 21.81 -2.10 8.90
N SER A 367 21.49 -1.86 7.63
CA SER A 367 21.52 -0.54 7.02
C SER A 367 20.46 0.37 7.66
N PRO A 368 20.77 1.67 7.86
CA PRO A 368 19.86 2.60 8.51
C PRO A 368 18.62 2.89 7.64
N LEU A 369 17.48 3.09 8.30
CA LEU A 369 16.19 3.44 7.71
C LEU A 369 15.83 4.90 8.05
N PRO A 370 16.50 5.90 7.44
CA PRO A 370 16.14 7.30 7.65
C PRO A 370 14.74 7.60 7.10
N PRO A 371 13.97 8.52 7.71
CA PRO A 371 14.40 9.41 8.79
C PRO A 371 14.03 8.89 10.19
N PHE A 372 13.80 7.58 10.35
CA PHE A 372 13.17 7.04 11.55
C PHE A 372 14.14 6.89 12.72
N TRP A 373 14.15 7.87 13.62
CA TRP A 373 15.02 7.86 14.80
C TRP A 373 14.57 6.79 15.83
N ARG A 374 15.47 5.85 16.13
CA ARG A 374 15.33 4.91 17.25
C ARG A 374 15.89 5.49 18.54
N THR A 375 16.98 6.24 18.42
CA THR A 375 17.59 7.05 19.49
C THR A 375 17.98 8.40 18.90
N GLU A 376 18.36 9.36 19.74
CA GLU A 376 18.81 10.70 19.32
C GLU A 376 19.96 10.70 18.29
N SER A 377 20.70 9.59 18.17
CA SER A 377 21.87 9.45 17.29
C SER A 377 21.79 8.30 16.29
N ARG A 378 20.73 7.48 16.31
CA ARG A 378 20.65 6.25 15.50
C ARG A 378 19.27 6.05 14.90
N PHE A 379 19.23 5.74 13.61
CA PHE A 379 18.01 5.30 12.93
C PHE A 379 17.65 3.85 13.28
N TRP A 380 16.40 3.49 12.99
CA TRP A 380 15.97 2.09 12.89
C TRP A 380 16.71 1.36 11.77
N THR A 381 16.81 0.04 11.89
CA THR A 381 17.30 -0.89 10.85
C THR A 381 16.25 -1.96 10.60
N ALA A 382 16.36 -2.72 9.51
CA ALA A 382 15.42 -3.81 9.25
C ALA A 382 15.47 -4.89 10.34
N ASN A 383 16.65 -5.18 10.89
CA ASN A 383 16.81 -6.11 12.00
C ASN A 383 16.15 -5.60 13.29
N ASP A 384 16.20 -4.31 13.56
CA ASP A 384 15.57 -3.74 14.77
C ASP A 384 14.05 -3.88 14.76
N CYS A 385 13.41 -3.69 13.60
CA CYS A 385 11.96 -3.79 13.44
C CYS A 385 11.53 -5.13 12.82
N ARG A 386 12.38 -6.16 12.84
CA ARG A 386 12.03 -7.48 12.30
C ARG A 386 10.85 -8.10 13.05
N ASP A 387 10.86 -7.99 14.38
CA ASP A 387 9.77 -8.36 15.28
C ASP A 387 8.84 -7.18 15.52
N THR A 388 7.58 -7.29 15.10
CA THR A 388 6.56 -6.24 15.22
C THR A 388 6.24 -5.89 16.67
N THR A 389 6.43 -6.83 17.61
CA THR A 389 6.17 -6.60 19.03
C THR A 389 7.10 -5.54 19.63
N THR A 390 8.26 -5.33 19.03
CA THR A 390 9.21 -4.24 19.38
C THR A 390 8.60 -2.85 19.19
N LEU A 391 7.64 -2.72 18.27
CA LEU A 391 6.89 -1.50 17.99
C LEU A 391 5.48 -1.52 18.63
N GLY A 392 5.23 -2.46 19.53
CA GLY A 392 4.01 -2.50 20.33
C GLY A 392 2.78 -3.05 19.61
N TYR A 393 2.92 -3.80 18.51
CA TYR A 393 1.79 -4.37 17.78
C TYR A 393 2.04 -5.77 17.20
N ALA A 394 0.94 -6.47 16.91
CA ALA A 394 0.91 -7.68 16.10
C ALA A 394 -0.32 -7.67 15.17
N TYR A 395 -0.57 -8.77 14.49
CA TYR A 395 -1.78 -9.03 13.73
C TYR A 395 -2.53 -10.23 14.33
N PRO A 396 -3.83 -10.42 14.07
CA PRO A 396 -4.59 -11.53 14.63
C PRO A 396 -3.89 -12.89 14.46
N GLU A 397 -3.30 -13.10 13.29
CA GLU A 397 -2.60 -14.34 12.94
C GLU A 397 -1.21 -14.43 13.57
N THR A 398 -0.56 -13.31 13.93
CA THR A 398 0.84 -13.29 14.38
C THR A 398 1.01 -13.22 15.89
N THR A 399 -0.02 -13.64 16.64
CA THR A 399 -0.01 -13.71 18.11
C THR A 399 0.67 -14.98 18.62
N SER A 400 1.98 -15.11 18.37
CA SER A 400 2.78 -16.33 18.66
C SER A 400 2.68 -16.81 20.12
N TRP A 401 2.48 -15.89 21.07
CA TRP A 401 2.30 -16.18 22.49
C TRP A 401 1.03 -16.97 22.84
N ASN A 402 0.09 -17.12 21.90
CA ASN A 402 -1.10 -17.96 22.07
C ASN A 402 -0.84 -19.45 21.77
N PHE A 403 0.37 -19.82 21.34
CA PHE A 403 0.71 -21.16 20.91
C PHE A 403 1.74 -21.81 21.85
N ALA A 404 1.61 -23.12 22.05
CA ALA A 404 2.49 -23.89 22.92
C ALA A 404 3.89 -24.14 22.31
N SER A 405 4.03 -24.02 20.99
CA SER A 405 5.30 -24.20 20.28
C SER A 405 5.37 -23.37 18.98
N PRO A 406 6.59 -23.06 18.48
CA PRO A 406 6.78 -22.42 17.19
C PRO A 406 6.16 -23.20 16.01
N ASP A 407 6.16 -24.53 16.06
CA ASP A 407 5.59 -25.37 14.99
C ASP A 407 4.07 -25.24 14.92
N LEU A 408 3.39 -25.20 16.07
CA LEU A 408 1.94 -24.99 16.13
C LEU A 408 1.56 -23.59 15.65
N TYR A 409 2.36 -22.58 16.03
CA TYR A 409 2.20 -21.23 15.54
C TYR A 409 2.34 -21.17 14.02
N LYS A 410 3.44 -21.72 13.47
CA LYS A 410 3.69 -21.77 12.03
C LYS A 410 2.60 -22.53 11.28
N ALA A 411 2.12 -23.65 11.80
CA ALA A 411 1.01 -24.41 11.20
C ALA A 411 -0.28 -23.59 11.16
N SER A 412 -0.60 -22.88 12.24
CA SER A 412 -1.78 -21.99 12.29
C SER A 412 -1.68 -20.86 11.28
N VAL A 413 -0.50 -20.22 11.14
CA VAL A 413 -0.32 -19.14 10.16
C VAL A 413 -0.36 -19.67 8.73
N ASN A 414 0.22 -20.85 8.46
CA ASN A 414 0.10 -21.53 7.17
C ASN A 414 -1.36 -21.79 6.81
N ALA A 415 -2.18 -22.28 7.75
CA ALA A 415 -3.60 -22.51 7.54
C ALA A 415 -4.35 -21.20 7.21
N SER A 416 -4.03 -20.12 7.92
CA SER A 416 -4.57 -18.77 7.63
C SER A 416 -4.20 -18.30 6.22
N ILE A 417 -2.93 -18.42 5.83
CA ILE A 417 -2.47 -18.03 4.48
C ILE A 417 -3.15 -18.90 3.42
N SER A 418 -3.22 -20.21 3.63
CA SER A 418 -3.86 -21.15 2.71
C SER A 418 -5.31 -20.78 2.44
N LYS A 419 -6.08 -20.47 3.50
CA LYS A 419 -7.49 -20.11 3.39
C LYS A 419 -7.72 -18.75 2.75
N MET A 420 -6.89 -17.75 3.07
CA MET A 420 -7.13 -16.36 2.64
C MET A 420 -6.51 -16.02 1.28
N TYR A 421 -5.34 -16.60 0.97
CA TYR A 421 -4.47 -16.16 -0.13
C TYR A 421 -4.09 -17.27 -1.11
N SER A 422 -4.71 -18.46 -1.06
CA SER A 422 -4.51 -19.45 -2.13
C SER A 422 -4.88 -18.85 -3.49
N MET A 423 -4.15 -19.20 -4.54
CA MET A 423 -4.48 -18.77 -5.90
C MET A 423 -5.89 -19.21 -6.28
N ARG A 424 -6.61 -18.39 -7.05
CA ARG A 424 -8.00 -18.64 -7.47
C ARG A 424 -8.16 -19.98 -8.19
N SER A 425 -7.11 -20.44 -8.87
CA SER A 425 -7.03 -21.76 -9.51
C SER A 425 -7.37 -22.91 -8.55
N ARG A 426 -6.92 -22.84 -7.29
CA ARG A 426 -7.21 -23.86 -6.26
C ARG A 426 -8.71 -24.10 -6.15
N LYS A 427 -9.46 -23.03 -5.88
CA LYS A 427 -10.91 -23.09 -5.70
C LYS A 427 -11.62 -23.57 -6.96
N MET A 428 -11.21 -23.09 -8.13
CA MET A 428 -11.80 -23.50 -9.41
C MET A 428 -11.63 -24.99 -9.70
N LEU A 429 -10.50 -25.56 -9.29
CA LEU A 429 -10.15 -26.96 -9.50
C LEU A 429 -10.71 -27.89 -8.41
N THR A 430 -10.82 -27.44 -7.15
CA THR A 430 -11.23 -28.29 -6.02
C THR A 430 -12.69 -28.14 -5.57
N GLY A 431 -13.42 -27.09 -5.98
CA GLY A 431 -14.76 -26.87 -5.45
C GLY A 431 -15.78 -27.95 -5.87
N ARG A 432 -17.01 -27.86 -5.34
CA ARG A 432 -18.06 -28.88 -5.54
C ARG A 432 -19.01 -28.51 -6.69
N LYS A 433 -19.40 -29.51 -7.51
CA LYS A 433 -20.40 -29.36 -8.59
C LYS A 433 -21.68 -28.72 -8.04
N GLY A 434 -22.18 -27.68 -8.70
CA GLY A 434 -23.44 -27.00 -8.36
C GLY A 434 -23.32 -25.78 -7.45
N THR A 435 -22.11 -25.40 -7.03
CA THR A 435 -21.86 -24.05 -6.48
C THR A 435 -21.57 -23.08 -7.62
N ALA A 436 -21.90 -21.79 -7.45
CA ALA A 436 -21.68 -20.75 -8.47
C ALA A 436 -20.19 -20.54 -8.86
N SER A 437 -19.26 -21.24 -8.19
CA SER A 437 -17.81 -21.13 -8.39
C SER A 437 -17.10 -22.48 -8.24
N GLY A 438 -17.35 -23.38 -9.18
CA GLY A 438 -16.34 -24.33 -9.66
C GLY A 438 -16.19 -25.63 -8.87
N GLY A 439 -16.93 -26.67 -9.27
CA GLY A 439 -16.47 -28.06 -9.15
C GLY A 439 -16.50 -28.81 -10.48
N ALA A 440 -16.51 -28.05 -11.57
CA ALA A 440 -16.58 -28.58 -12.92
C ALA A 440 -15.19 -29.00 -13.46
N LEU A 441 -14.10 -28.51 -12.85
CA LEU A 441 -12.76 -28.55 -13.45
C LEU A 441 -11.79 -29.53 -12.77
N ASN A 442 -12.22 -30.29 -11.76
CA ASN A 442 -11.36 -31.29 -11.09
C ASN A 442 -10.79 -32.33 -12.09
N HIS A 443 -11.53 -32.63 -13.17
CA HIS A 443 -11.06 -33.54 -14.22
C HIS A 443 -9.78 -33.06 -14.94
N LEU A 444 -9.39 -31.79 -14.79
CA LEU A 444 -8.13 -31.24 -15.30
C LEU A 444 -6.93 -31.59 -14.42
N MET A 445 -7.17 -32.12 -13.21
CA MET A 445 -6.12 -32.54 -12.29
C MET A 445 -5.87 -34.04 -12.38
N VAL A 446 -4.60 -34.43 -12.25
CA VAL A 446 -4.18 -35.84 -12.12
C VAL A 446 -3.35 -35.96 -10.84
N ASN A 447 -3.80 -36.78 -9.88
CA ASN A 447 -3.17 -36.90 -8.56
C ASN A 447 -3.01 -35.55 -7.85
N ASN A 448 -4.05 -34.71 -7.93
CA ASN A 448 -4.09 -33.32 -7.45
C ASN A 448 -3.01 -32.40 -8.04
N ARG A 449 -2.48 -32.75 -9.22
CA ARG A 449 -1.55 -31.91 -9.98
C ARG A 449 -2.20 -31.32 -11.21
N TYR A 450 -1.79 -30.10 -11.55
CA TYR A 450 -2.18 -29.40 -12.78
C TYR A 450 -1.01 -28.57 -13.30
N GLU A 451 -1.12 -28.06 -14.52
CA GLU A 451 -0.12 -27.17 -15.12
C GLU A 451 -0.46 -25.71 -14.81
N ASP A 452 0.36 -25.03 -14.03
CA ASP A 452 0.23 -23.61 -13.72
C ASP A 452 0.92 -22.76 -14.80
N TRP A 453 0.24 -21.72 -15.28
CA TRP A 453 0.72 -20.82 -16.32
C TRP A 453 0.89 -19.41 -15.76
N THR A 454 2.03 -18.78 -16.06
CA THR A 454 2.39 -17.45 -15.55
C THR A 454 3.02 -16.60 -16.65
N ILE A 455 2.72 -15.29 -16.64
CA ILE A 455 3.46 -14.28 -17.40
C ILE A 455 4.53 -13.70 -16.48
N ASN A 456 5.79 -13.85 -16.85
CA ASN A 456 6.91 -13.17 -16.23
C ASN A 456 7.28 -11.95 -17.05
N THR A 457 7.55 -10.84 -16.36
CA THR A 457 7.97 -9.60 -17.00
C THR A 457 9.28 -9.12 -16.45
N ARG A 458 10.10 -8.54 -17.33
CA ARG A 458 11.33 -7.84 -16.97
C ARG A 458 11.36 -6.48 -17.65
N ALA A 459 11.74 -5.44 -16.94
CA ALA A 459 11.90 -4.11 -17.50
C ALA A 459 13.26 -3.49 -17.12
N SER A 460 13.91 -2.85 -18.09
CA SER A 460 15.08 -2.01 -17.83
C SER A 460 14.63 -0.68 -17.22
N PRO A 461 15.10 -0.32 -16.01
CA PRO A 461 14.83 0.99 -15.42
C PRO A 461 15.48 2.14 -16.20
N MET A 462 16.40 1.86 -17.13
CA MET A 462 17.07 2.90 -17.91
C MET A 462 16.29 3.36 -19.15
N THR A 463 15.44 2.48 -19.70
CA THR A 463 14.75 2.74 -20.96
C THR A 463 13.23 2.79 -20.80
N MET A 464 12.70 2.23 -19.73
CA MET A 464 11.29 2.32 -19.39
C MET A 464 11.01 3.58 -18.56
N PRO A 465 9.82 4.18 -18.66
CA PRO A 465 9.42 5.29 -17.79
C PRO A 465 9.53 4.93 -16.31
N SER A 466 9.74 5.91 -15.42
CA SER A 466 9.81 5.70 -13.98
C SER A 466 8.59 4.98 -13.41
N THR A 467 7.41 5.43 -13.82
CA THR A 467 6.12 4.86 -13.43
C THR A 467 5.38 4.44 -14.68
N PHE A 468 5.00 3.17 -14.74
CA PHE A 468 4.27 2.59 -15.85
C PHE A 468 3.43 1.40 -15.42
N MET A 469 2.50 0.99 -16.29
CA MET A 469 1.69 -0.20 -16.12
C MET A 469 1.77 -1.05 -17.38
N VAL A 470 1.87 -2.38 -17.21
CA VAL A 470 1.68 -3.35 -18.29
C VAL A 470 0.38 -4.08 -18.03
N ARG A 471 -0.61 -3.93 -18.91
CA ARG A 471 -1.91 -4.61 -18.82
C ARG A 471 -1.97 -5.73 -19.84
N PHE A 472 -2.33 -6.92 -19.40
CA PHE A 472 -2.41 -8.14 -20.20
C PHE A 472 -3.86 -8.51 -20.48
N TYR A 473 -4.11 -8.97 -21.71
CA TYR A 473 -5.45 -9.28 -22.19
C TYR A 473 -5.48 -10.55 -23.04
N LEU A 474 -6.64 -11.21 -23.05
CA LEU A 474 -7.01 -12.16 -24.11
C LEU A 474 -8.00 -11.50 -25.06
N ILE A 475 -7.64 -11.36 -26.34
CA ILE A 475 -8.52 -10.82 -27.37
C ILE A 475 -9.46 -11.88 -27.94
N GLY A 476 -10.62 -11.48 -28.43
CA GLY A 476 -11.53 -12.38 -29.14
C GLY A 476 -11.13 -12.68 -30.59
N ASP A 477 -11.99 -13.38 -31.31
CA ASP A 477 -11.81 -13.68 -32.75
C ASP A 477 -12.26 -12.50 -33.62
N PHE A 478 -13.29 -11.78 -33.17
CA PHE A 478 -13.85 -10.63 -33.84
C PHE A 478 -13.70 -9.37 -33.00
N SER A 479 -13.71 -8.20 -33.64
CA SER A 479 -13.62 -6.90 -32.93
C SER A 479 -14.81 -6.62 -32.00
N SER A 480 -15.94 -7.32 -32.20
CA SER A 480 -17.12 -7.27 -31.34
C SER A 480 -17.00 -8.12 -30.08
N ASP A 481 -16.05 -9.05 -30.04
CA ASP A 481 -15.91 -9.97 -28.92
C ASP A 481 -15.33 -9.25 -27.70
N PRO A 482 -15.72 -9.67 -26.48
CA PRO A 482 -15.18 -9.08 -25.26
C PRO A 482 -13.67 -9.35 -25.15
N VAL A 483 -12.93 -8.28 -24.84
CA VAL A 483 -11.52 -8.39 -24.42
C VAL A 483 -11.49 -8.74 -22.93
N ILE A 484 -10.77 -9.80 -22.60
CA ILE A 484 -10.70 -10.32 -21.23
C ILE A 484 -9.45 -9.76 -20.57
N ASP A 485 -9.62 -9.09 -19.42
CA ASP A 485 -8.51 -8.66 -18.59
C ASP A 485 -7.88 -9.89 -17.91
N VAL A 486 -6.57 -10.06 -18.10
CA VAL A 486 -5.80 -11.13 -17.46
C VAL A 486 -5.17 -10.61 -16.17
N GLY A 487 -4.62 -9.40 -16.23
CA GLY A 487 -4.00 -8.77 -15.08
C GLY A 487 -3.11 -7.61 -15.45
N VAL A 488 -2.52 -7.01 -14.41
CA VAL A 488 -1.69 -5.82 -14.52
C VAL A 488 -0.44 -5.94 -13.67
N TRP A 489 0.65 -5.43 -14.21
CA TRP A 489 1.88 -5.16 -13.48
C TRP A 489 2.13 -3.65 -13.47
N SER A 490 2.02 -3.04 -12.30
CA SER A 490 2.32 -1.62 -12.09
C SER A 490 3.69 -1.46 -11.45
N VAL A 491 4.50 -0.57 -12.00
CA VAL A 491 5.79 -0.15 -11.42
C VAL A 491 5.67 1.31 -11.03
N LEU A 492 6.07 1.62 -9.80
CA LEU A 492 6.03 2.96 -9.24
C LEU A 492 7.45 3.37 -8.84
N MET A 493 7.99 4.37 -9.53
CA MET A 493 9.24 5.03 -9.14
C MET A 493 9.06 6.56 -9.18
N PRO A 494 9.76 7.31 -8.33
CA PRO A 494 9.71 8.78 -8.37
C PRO A 494 10.02 9.35 -9.77
N ALA A 495 9.34 10.42 -10.20
CA ALA A 495 9.42 11.01 -11.54
C ALA A 495 10.84 11.39 -11.99
N ASN A 496 11.69 11.84 -11.06
CA ASN A 496 13.09 12.18 -11.37
C ASN A 496 13.95 10.93 -11.67
N HIS A 497 13.39 9.73 -11.61
CA HIS A 497 14.02 8.50 -12.08
C HIS A 497 14.20 8.49 -13.61
N ASP A 498 13.51 9.34 -14.37
CA ASP A 498 13.76 9.50 -15.81
C ASP A 498 15.04 10.31 -16.11
N MET A 499 15.65 10.95 -15.10
CA MET A 499 16.89 11.71 -15.26
C MET A 499 18.09 10.75 -15.34
N PRO A 500 19.02 10.95 -16.31
CA PRO A 500 20.21 10.11 -16.42
C PRO A 500 21.04 10.21 -15.13
N ALA A 501 21.34 9.07 -14.52
CA ALA A 501 22.32 9.01 -13.44
C ALA A 501 23.64 9.62 -13.94
N PRO A 502 24.39 10.38 -13.11
CA PRO A 502 25.69 10.90 -13.50
C PRO A 502 26.54 9.75 -14.05
N GLN A 503 27.02 9.89 -15.29
CA GLN A 503 27.77 8.85 -15.99
C GLN A 503 28.93 8.37 -15.11
N LEU A 504 28.82 7.14 -14.59
CA LEU A 504 29.97 6.43 -14.06
C LEU A 504 30.95 6.24 -15.22
N LYS A 505 32.10 6.94 -15.15
CA LYS A 505 33.28 6.64 -15.96
C LYS A 505 33.82 5.26 -15.55
N SER A 506 33.14 4.18 -15.91
CA SER A 506 33.73 2.86 -15.84
C SER A 506 33.18 1.95 -16.95
N LYS A 507 34.09 1.44 -17.79
CA LYS A 507 33.83 0.54 -18.91
C LYS A 507 33.46 -0.90 -18.46
N ARG A 508 32.70 -1.06 -17.37
CA ARG A 508 32.26 -2.37 -16.84
C ARG A 508 30.78 -2.43 -16.44
N ALA A 509 29.94 -1.54 -16.98
CA ALA A 509 28.52 -1.46 -16.63
C ALA A 509 27.61 -2.55 -17.26
N SER A 510 28.15 -3.58 -17.94
CA SER A 510 27.32 -4.53 -18.70
C SER A 510 26.90 -5.81 -17.93
N THR A 511 27.12 -5.90 -16.61
CA THR A 511 26.78 -7.11 -15.82
C THR A 511 26.02 -6.84 -14.51
N LEU A 512 25.67 -5.57 -14.23
CA LEU A 512 25.04 -5.12 -12.98
C LEU A 512 23.67 -4.47 -13.18
N GLU A 513 23.08 -4.56 -14.38
CA GLU A 513 21.78 -3.94 -14.64
C GLU A 513 20.68 -4.59 -13.81
N GLN A 514 20.15 -3.85 -12.83
CA GLN A 514 19.02 -4.28 -12.04
C GLN A 514 17.77 -4.23 -12.88
N THR A 515 17.24 -5.39 -13.25
CA THR A 515 15.98 -5.48 -13.99
C THR A 515 14.81 -5.44 -13.01
N LEU A 516 13.84 -4.57 -13.28
CA LEU A 516 12.51 -4.64 -12.68
C LEU A 516 11.89 -5.98 -13.04
N LYS A 517 11.18 -6.63 -12.12
CA LYS A 517 10.52 -7.92 -12.34
C LYS A 517 9.05 -7.84 -11.95
N GLY A 518 8.20 -8.50 -12.72
CA GLY A 518 6.78 -8.66 -12.43
C GLY A 518 6.30 -10.07 -12.77
N SER A 519 5.14 -10.41 -12.23
CA SER A 519 4.50 -11.72 -12.37
C SER A 519 2.98 -11.53 -12.43
N VAL A 520 2.34 -12.17 -13.41
CA VAL A 520 0.88 -12.19 -13.56
C VAL A 520 0.45 -13.64 -13.83
N SER A 521 -0.42 -14.20 -12.97
CA SER A 521 -0.95 -15.55 -13.16
C SER A 521 -1.91 -15.60 -14.36
N LEU A 522 -1.78 -16.64 -15.20
CA LEU A 522 -2.69 -16.91 -16.33
C LEU A 522 -3.71 -18.00 -16.00
N THR A 523 -3.38 -18.90 -15.08
CA THR A 523 -4.13 -20.14 -14.85
C THR A 523 -5.62 -19.89 -14.64
N ALA A 524 -6.00 -18.95 -13.76
CA ALA A 524 -7.41 -18.68 -13.49
C ALA A 524 -8.15 -18.17 -14.75
N SER A 525 -7.54 -17.29 -15.54
CA SER A 525 -8.11 -16.80 -16.80
C SER A 525 -8.24 -17.92 -17.84
N LEU A 526 -7.27 -18.84 -17.92
CA LEU A 526 -7.34 -20.02 -18.79
C LEU A 526 -8.46 -20.98 -18.37
N LEU A 527 -8.60 -21.23 -17.06
CA LEU A 527 -9.70 -22.03 -16.51
C LEU A 527 -11.07 -21.39 -16.78
N ASP A 528 -11.16 -20.05 -16.79
CA ASP A 528 -12.37 -19.34 -17.22
C ASP A 528 -12.67 -19.58 -18.71
N GLN A 529 -11.64 -19.66 -19.57
CA GLN A 529 -11.83 -20.00 -20.98
C GLN A 529 -12.27 -21.46 -21.18
N ILE A 530 -11.78 -22.39 -20.35
CA ILE A 530 -12.25 -23.79 -20.35
C ILE A 530 -13.72 -23.86 -19.92
N THR A 531 -14.08 -23.12 -18.87
CA THR A 531 -15.48 -23.03 -18.40
C THR A 531 -16.40 -22.43 -19.48
N ALA A 532 -15.87 -21.51 -20.29
CA ALA A 532 -16.58 -20.93 -21.44
C ALA A 532 -16.58 -21.83 -22.69
N GLY A 533 -15.99 -23.03 -22.65
CA GLY A 533 -15.94 -23.98 -23.76
C GLY A 533 -15.02 -23.56 -24.91
N LYS A 534 -14.04 -22.67 -24.66
CA LYS A 534 -13.07 -22.20 -25.65
C LYS A 534 -11.76 -22.97 -25.64
N LEU A 535 -11.49 -23.71 -24.57
CA LEU A 535 -10.34 -24.58 -24.36
C LEU A 535 -10.84 -25.87 -23.71
N ASP A 536 -10.16 -26.99 -23.95
CA ASP A 536 -10.54 -28.28 -23.38
C ASP A 536 -9.66 -28.67 -22.20
N SER A 537 -8.41 -28.17 -22.15
CA SER A 537 -7.43 -28.51 -21.13
C SER A 537 -6.42 -27.38 -20.82
N LEU A 538 -5.53 -27.64 -19.86
CA LEU A 538 -4.34 -26.82 -19.57
C LEU A 538 -3.06 -27.36 -20.26
N ASP A 539 -3.22 -28.33 -21.18
CA ASP A 539 -2.09 -28.95 -21.89
C ASP A 539 -1.44 -27.94 -22.85
N GLU A 540 -0.10 -27.94 -22.88
CA GLU A 540 0.67 -27.03 -23.71
C GLU A 540 0.28 -27.06 -25.20
N ARG A 541 -0.15 -28.21 -25.72
CA ARG A 541 -0.55 -28.36 -27.13
C ARG A 541 -1.78 -27.53 -27.48
N GLU A 542 -2.59 -27.16 -26.49
CA GLU A 542 -3.75 -26.29 -26.65
C GLU A 542 -3.43 -24.86 -26.21
N ILE A 543 -2.78 -24.70 -25.05
CA ILE A 543 -2.52 -23.40 -24.45
C ILE A 543 -1.53 -22.57 -25.26
N VAL A 544 -0.45 -23.17 -25.77
CA VAL A 544 0.57 -22.43 -26.52
C VAL A 544 -0.02 -21.82 -27.81
N PRO A 545 -0.70 -22.58 -28.70
CA PRO A 545 -1.36 -21.98 -29.86
C PRO A 545 -2.40 -20.92 -29.49
N TYR A 546 -3.20 -21.17 -28.45
CA TYR A 546 -4.21 -20.24 -27.99
C TYR A 546 -3.60 -18.90 -27.55
N LEU A 547 -2.62 -18.93 -26.63
CA LEU A 547 -1.98 -17.71 -26.14
C LEU A 547 -1.17 -17.00 -27.25
N THR A 548 -0.56 -17.75 -28.16
CA THR A 548 0.13 -17.17 -29.33
C THR A 548 -0.83 -16.26 -30.11
N GLN A 549 -2.07 -16.70 -30.32
CA GLN A 549 -3.08 -15.92 -31.04
C GLN A 549 -3.77 -14.85 -30.18
N LYS A 550 -4.02 -15.14 -28.90
CA LYS A 550 -4.98 -14.40 -28.07
C LYS A 550 -4.33 -13.47 -27.05
N LEU A 551 -3.14 -13.79 -26.55
CA LEU A 551 -2.46 -12.96 -25.55
C LEU A 551 -1.90 -11.69 -26.18
N THR A 552 -2.28 -10.55 -25.64
CA THR A 552 -1.72 -9.23 -26.00
C THR A 552 -1.52 -8.38 -24.75
N TRP A 553 -0.77 -7.29 -24.88
CA TRP A 553 -0.56 -6.35 -23.79
C TRP A 553 -0.46 -4.91 -24.27
N LYS A 554 -0.75 -3.99 -23.36
CA LYS A 554 -0.58 -2.55 -23.53
C LYS A 554 0.24 -2.01 -22.38
N VAL A 555 1.07 -1.03 -22.70
CA VAL A 555 1.91 -0.35 -21.70
C VAL A 555 1.47 1.09 -21.59
N PHE A 556 1.24 1.56 -20.37
CA PHE A 556 0.81 2.93 -20.10
C PHE A 556 1.82 3.64 -19.22
N THR A 557 2.12 4.89 -19.54
CA THR A 557 2.93 5.79 -18.71
C THR A 557 2.13 6.24 -17.47
N ARG A 558 2.83 6.90 -16.52
CA ARG A 558 2.22 7.59 -15.36
C ARG A 558 0.97 8.40 -15.70
N ASP A 559 0.97 9.11 -16.83
CA ASP A 559 -0.11 10.01 -17.25
C ASP A 559 -1.20 9.30 -18.06
N GLY A 560 -1.24 7.96 -18.04
CA GLY A 560 -2.23 7.17 -18.77
C GLY A 560 -2.02 7.11 -20.28
N LYS A 561 -0.89 7.63 -20.80
CA LYS A 561 -0.59 7.55 -22.25
C LYS A 561 -0.05 6.18 -22.63
N LEU A 562 -0.58 5.61 -23.71
CA LEU A 562 -0.10 4.38 -24.30
C LEU A 562 1.34 4.55 -24.83
N VAL A 563 2.23 3.63 -24.47
CA VAL A 563 3.61 3.55 -24.98
C VAL A 563 3.59 2.72 -26.27
N PRO A 564 4.03 3.28 -27.41
CA PRO A 564 4.11 2.56 -28.67
C PRO A 564 5.04 1.34 -28.61
N HIS A 565 4.70 0.26 -29.32
CA HIS A 565 5.46 -1.00 -29.28
C HIS A 565 6.94 -0.86 -29.70
N ASP A 566 7.27 0.05 -30.61
CA ASP A 566 8.64 0.31 -31.07
C ASP A 566 9.52 0.99 -30.00
N GLN A 567 8.90 1.52 -28.94
CA GLN A 567 9.56 2.14 -27.78
C GLN A 567 9.71 1.19 -26.59
N LEU A 568 9.18 -0.05 -26.65
CA LEU A 568 9.24 -1.03 -25.56
C LEU A 568 10.54 -1.86 -25.53
N ARG A 569 11.67 -1.30 -25.98
CA ARG A 569 12.94 -2.05 -26.14
C ARG A 569 13.53 -2.57 -24.82
N GLY A 570 13.14 -1.98 -23.70
CA GLY A 570 13.56 -2.41 -22.37
C GLY A 570 12.62 -3.39 -21.68
N LEU A 571 11.47 -3.71 -22.27
CA LEU A 571 10.50 -4.64 -21.69
C LEU A 571 10.68 -6.02 -22.33
N VAL A 572 10.63 -7.05 -21.50
CA VAL A 572 10.55 -8.45 -21.91
C VAL A 572 9.35 -9.08 -21.22
N VAL A 573 8.49 -9.70 -22.01
CA VAL A 573 7.34 -10.49 -21.59
C VAL A 573 7.61 -11.94 -21.97
N GLU A 574 7.49 -12.84 -21.01
CA GLU A 574 7.75 -14.26 -21.16
C GLU A 574 6.58 -15.05 -20.57
N VAL A 575 6.16 -16.12 -21.24
CA VAL A 575 5.17 -17.05 -20.71
C VAL A 575 5.88 -18.31 -20.27
N VAL A 576 5.55 -18.76 -19.06
CA VAL A 576 6.11 -19.96 -18.47
C VAL A 576 5.01 -20.86 -17.91
N SER A 577 5.32 -22.14 -17.78
CA SER A 577 4.47 -23.09 -17.08
C SER A 577 5.27 -23.93 -16.07
N ALA A 578 4.59 -24.42 -15.04
CA ALA A 578 5.16 -25.32 -14.05
C ALA A 578 4.08 -26.24 -13.46
N SER A 579 4.46 -27.48 -13.11
CA SER A 579 3.54 -28.37 -12.39
C SER A 579 3.23 -27.85 -10.99
N ALA A 580 1.95 -27.67 -10.67
CA ALA A 580 1.46 -27.32 -9.35
C ALA A 580 0.73 -28.51 -8.71
N TYR A 581 0.79 -28.62 -7.39
CA TYR A 581 0.12 -29.63 -6.56
C TYR A 581 -0.77 -28.95 -5.52
N ILE A 582 -2.00 -29.45 -5.40
CA ILE A 582 -2.96 -29.00 -4.39
C ILE A 582 -3.08 -30.10 -3.32
N PRO A 583 -2.67 -29.84 -2.06
CA PRO A 583 -2.91 -30.78 -0.97
C PRO A 583 -4.41 -31.00 -0.74
N GLU A 584 -4.77 -32.22 -0.29
CA GLU A 584 -6.15 -32.54 0.13
C GLU A 584 -6.57 -31.75 1.38
N ASP A 585 -5.61 -31.47 2.26
CA ASP A 585 -5.82 -30.62 3.43
C ASP A 585 -5.87 -29.14 3.00
N GLU A 586 -7.01 -28.50 3.22
CA GLU A 586 -7.24 -27.09 2.94
C GLU A 586 -6.35 -26.16 3.78
N ASP A 587 -5.79 -26.64 4.89
CA ASP A 587 -4.88 -25.89 5.77
C ASP A 587 -3.44 -25.87 5.23
N LEU A 588 -3.12 -26.73 4.26
CA LEU A 588 -1.80 -26.77 3.63
C LEU A 588 -1.74 -25.89 2.38
N LEU A 589 -0.62 -25.16 2.26
CA LEU A 589 -0.30 -24.38 1.07
C LEU A 589 -0.10 -25.29 -0.15
N MET A 590 -0.44 -24.76 -1.33
CA MET A 590 -0.10 -25.39 -2.60
C MET A 590 1.42 -25.53 -2.75
N GLU A 591 1.85 -26.43 -3.62
CA GLU A 591 3.25 -26.56 -4.02
C GLU A 591 3.37 -26.31 -5.52
N VAL A 592 4.35 -25.51 -5.95
CA VAL A 592 4.64 -25.30 -7.37
C VAL A 592 6.07 -25.75 -7.65
N SER A 593 6.24 -26.49 -8.74
CA SER A 593 7.54 -27.00 -9.19
C SER A 593 8.48 -25.85 -9.50
N ARG A 594 9.77 -26.07 -9.22
CA ARG A 594 10.85 -25.17 -9.63
C ARG A 594 11.30 -25.40 -11.07
N ASP A 595 10.95 -26.56 -11.63
CA ASP A 595 11.25 -26.89 -13.01
C ASP A 595 10.23 -26.17 -13.89
N VAL A 596 10.56 -24.93 -14.22
CA VAL A 596 9.76 -24.05 -15.05
C VAL A 596 10.07 -24.31 -16.52
N LYS A 597 9.03 -24.53 -17.32
CA LYS A 597 9.12 -24.61 -18.78
C LYS A 597 8.84 -23.23 -19.38
N MET A 598 9.76 -22.75 -20.20
CA MET A 598 9.60 -21.50 -20.94
C MET A 598 8.89 -21.76 -22.27
N HIS A 599 8.00 -20.85 -22.67
CA HIS A 599 7.25 -20.91 -23.93
C HIS A 599 7.44 -19.60 -24.73
N PRO A 600 8.67 -19.30 -25.19
CA PRO A 600 8.97 -18.04 -25.88
C PRO A 600 8.14 -17.83 -27.15
N GLU A 601 7.72 -18.91 -27.82
CA GLU A 601 6.86 -18.91 -29.01
C GLU A 601 5.54 -18.17 -28.82
N VAL A 602 5.00 -18.12 -27.60
CA VAL A 602 3.75 -17.41 -27.27
C VAL A 602 3.89 -15.89 -27.46
N THR A 603 5.11 -15.39 -27.26
CA THR A 603 5.44 -13.96 -27.29
C THR A 603 6.28 -13.56 -28.50
N ALA A 604 6.81 -14.55 -29.23
CA ALA A 604 7.66 -14.33 -30.40
C ALA A 604 6.97 -13.42 -31.44
N GLY A 605 7.71 -12.43 -31.94
CA GLY A 605 7.21 -11.46 -32.93
C GLY A 605 6.27 -10.39 -32.38
N LYS A 606 5.87 -10.43 -31.10
CA LYS A 606 5.13 -9.36 -30.43
C LYS A 606 6.11 -8.34 -29.84
N GLY A 607 5.75 -7.05 -29.83
CA GLY A 607 6.62 -6.01 -29.27
C GLY A 607 6.85 -6.24 -27.78
N ALA A 608 8.12 -6.32 -27.35
CA ALA A 608 8.56 -6.74 -26.01
C ALA A 608 8.44 -8.25 -25.69
N GLY A 609 8.18 -9.12 -26.67
CA GLY A 609 8.19 -10.56 -26.45
C GLY A 609 9.59 -11.14 -26.25
N ALA A 610 9.69 -12.22 -25.47
CA ALA A 610 10.93 -12.98 -25.31
C ALA A 610 11.36 -13.60 -26.66
N LEU A 611 12.67 -13.64 -26.91
CA LEU A 611 13.24 -14.30 -28.10
C LEU A 611 13.24 -15.81 -27.88
N ALA A 612 12.89 -16.56 -28.92
CA ALA A 612 12.88 -18.02 -28.95
C ALA A 612 14.29 -18.63 -28.96
#